data_AF-A0A448YK56-F1
#
_entry.id   AF-A0A448YK56-F1
#
_cell.length_a   1.000
_cell.length_b   1.000
_cell.length_c   1.000
_cell.angle_alpha   90.00
_cell.angle_beta   90.00
_cell.angle_gamma   90.00
#
_symmetry.space_group_name_H-M   'P 1'
#
loop_
_entity.id
_entity.type
_entity.pdbx_description
1 polymer ?
#
loop_
_entity_poly.entity_id
_entity_poly.type
_entity_poly.pdbx_seq_one_letter_code
_entity_poly.pdbx_strand_id
1 'polypeptide(L)'
;MSTILSNNDFFPPQTLLAIDMDRVKLLVPFYKRAWYKWKSLKNVPFRKQFFAGYDLKGNTYWEFFPQGTTNIKPRRIWHPYRSQSFLFDYYDKLPIQWLQWLRYSRWKAPTVQELVDDEKRLQRLQKLVKLKGEELEYKKSVADNEIVQNMYKELQKQGHIESGKDDSKTQ
;
A
#
# COMPACT_ATOMS: atom_id res chain seq x y z
N MET A 1 -0.54 -41.11 11.53
CA MET A 1 -0.31 -40.14 12.62
C MET A 1 0.03 -38.80 11.99
N SER A 2 -0.96 -37.93 11.84
CA SER A 2 -0.86 -36.65 11.12
C SER A 2 -0.31 -35.56 12.05
N THR A 3 0.93 -35.13 11.82
CA THR A 3 1.50 -33.97 12.52
C THR A 3 1.04 -32.69 11.81
N ILE A 4 0.09 -32.00 12.44
CA ILE A 4 -0.35 -30.66 12.08
C ILE A 4 0.83 -29.70 12.36
N LEU A 5 1.49 -29.21 11.31
CA LEU A 5 2.44 -28.10 11.42
C LEU A 5 1.63 -26.82 11.64
N SER A 6 1.59 -26.40 12.91
CA SER A 6 1.10 -25.10 13.33
C SER A 6 2.02 -24.03 12.74
N ASN A 7 1.61 -23.45 11.60
CA ASN A 7 2.21 -22.23 11.05
C ASN A 7 1.76 -21.02 11.88
N ASN A 8 2.22 -20.99 13.12
CA ASN A 8 2.22 -19.78 13.95
C ASN A 8 3.65 -19.24 13.95
N ASP A 9 4.07 -18.68 12.81
CA ASP A 9 5.18 -17.72 12.78
C ASP A 9 4.68 -16.37 13.30
N PHE A 10 4.40 -16.43 14.61
CA PHE A 10 4.63 -15.46 15.64
C PHE A 10 5.42 -14.24 15.16
N PHE A 11 4.73 -13.10 15.15
CA PHE A 11 5.24 -11.72 15.18
C PHE A 11 6.77 -11.58 15.10
N PRO A 12 7.32 -10.89 14.07
CA PRO A 12 8.74 -10.57 14.08
C PRO A 12 9.07 -9.78 15.36
N PRO A 13 10.17 -10.11 16.06
CA PRO A 13 10.59 -9.38 17.24
C PRO A 13 10.82 -7.90 16.88
N GLN A 14 10.67 -7.03 17.88
CA GLN A 14 10.68 -5.56 17.81
C GLN A 14 11.95 -4.92 17.18
N THR A 15 12.87 -5.72 16.64
CA THR A 15 14.16 -5.35 16.07
C THR A 15 14.04 -4.57 14.76
N LEU A 16 13.02 -4.82 13.93
CA LEU A 16 12.83 -4.08 12.68
C LEU A 16 12.24 -2.67 12.86
N LEU A 17 11.63 -2.37 14.01
CA LEU A 17 11.16 -1.01 14.33
C LEU A 17 12.33 -0.04 14.55
N ALA A 18 13.48 -0.54 15.03
CA ALA A 18 14.68 0.27 15.18
C ALA A 18 15.18 0.75 13.82
N ILE A 19 15.28 -0.15 12.84
CA ILE A 19 15.81 0.13 11.49
C ILE A 19 14.99 1.20 10.76
N ASP A 20 13.66 1.14 10.84
CA ASP A 20 12.78 2.11 10.17
C ASP A 20 12.80 3.49 10.85
N MET A 21 12.85 3.52 12.19
CA MET A 21 13.05 4.76 12.94
C MET A 21 14.43 5.37 12.68
N ASP A 22 15.42 4.56 12.33
CA ASP A 22 16.76 5.01 11.98
C ASP A 22 16.77 5.74 10.63
N ARG A 23 16.00 5.30 9.63
CA ARG A 23 15.83 6.01 8.35
C ARG A 23 15.39 7.47 8.55
N VAL A 24 14.42 7.67 9.43
CA VAL A 24 13.90 9.00 9.76
C VAL A 24 14.95 9.85 10.49
N LYS A 25 15.68 9.25 11.44
CA LYS A 25 16.75 9.94 12.19
C LYS A 25 17.89 10.39 11.28
N LEU A 26 18.17 9.64 10.20
CA LEU A 26 19.16 10.00 9.19
C LEU A 26 18.73 11.20 8.35
N LEU A 27 17.45 11.26 7.96
CA LEU A 27 16.92 12.36 7.15
C LEU A 27 16.75 13.64 7.98
N VAL A 28 16.32 13.53 9.23
CA VAL A 28 16.05 14.67 10.10
C VAL A 28 17.00 14.66 11.30
N PRO A 29 18.06 15.48 11.28
CA PRO A 29 19.02 15.53 12.37
C PRO A 29 18.37 16.01 13.68
N PHE A 30 19.00 15.69 14.81
CA PHE A 30 18.44 15.92 16.15
C PHE A 30 18.02 17.37 16.40
N TYR A 31 18.81 18.35 15.95
CA TYR A 31 18.51 19.77 16.15
C TYR A 31 17.26 20.20 15.38
N LYS A 32 17.04 19.68 14.17
CA LYS A 32 15.80 19.91 13.42
C LYS A 32 14.62 19.25 14.11
N ARG A 33 14.77 18.05 14.67
CA ARG A 33 13.70 17.38 15.44
C ARG A 33 13.30 18.17 16.69
N ALA A 34 14.28 18.69 17.43
CA ALA A 34 14.03 19.57 18.56
C ALA A 34 13.32 20.86 18.12
N TRP A 35 13.75 21.47 17.02
CA TRP A 35 13.08 22.62 16.42
C TRP A 35 11.64 22.31 15.99
N TYR A 36 11.38 21.17 15.35
CA TYR A 36 10.04 20.73 15.00
C TYR A 36 9.15 20.50 16.21
N LYS A 37 9.69 19.90 17.29
CA LYS A 37 8.99 19.73 18.57
C LYS A 37 8.66 21.09 19.20
N TRP A 38 9.55 22.07 19.09
CA TRP A 38 9.24 23.43 19.50
C TRP A 38 8.18 24.07 18.62
N LYS A 39 8.20 23.85 17.29
CA LYS A 39 7.22 24.35 16.32
C LYS A 39 5.86 23.67 16.40
N SER A 40 5.75 22.48 17.01
CA SER A 40 4.45 21.81 17.22
C SER A 40 3.69 22.35 18.44
N LEU A 41 4.34 23.13 19.31
CA LEU A 41 3.69 23.73 20.47
C LEU A 41 2.64 24.76 20.05
N LYS A 42 1.38 24.52 20.46
CA LYS A 42 0.22 25.36 20.17
C LYS A 42 0.02 26.52 21.15
N ASN A 43 0.64 26.44 22.33
CA ASN A 43 0.44 27.40 23.42
C ASN A 43 1.34 28.64 23.31
N VAL A 44 1.97 28.87 22.15
CA VAL A 44 2.87 30.00 21.95
C VAL A 44 2.05 31.18 21.39
N PRO A 45 2.01 32.33 22.08
CA PRO A 45 1.26 33.48 21.60
C PRO A 45 1.80 33.95 20.24
N PHE A 46 0.92 34.50 19.40
CA PHE A 46 1.20 35.02 18.05
C PHE A 46 1.64 33.99 16.99
N ARG A 47 1.75 32.71 17.35
CA ARG A 47 2.08 31.66 16.39
C ARG A 47 0.85 31.29 15.57
N LYS A 48 0.99 31.41 14.25
CA LYS A 48 -0.09 31.07 13.28
C LYS A 48 0.12 29.75 12.56
N GLN A 49 1.33 29.19 12.59
CA GLN A 49 1.72 27.94 11.92
C GLN A 49 2.24 26.94 12.93
N PHE A 50 1.74 25.71 12.86
CA PHE A 50 2.10 24.61 13.74
C PHE A 50 2.61 23.43 12.93
N PHE A 51 3.67 22.82 13.44
CA PHE A 51 4.22 21.60 12.86
C PHE A 51 3.32 20.42 13.24
N ALA A 52 2.82 19.70 12.24
CA ALA A 52 1.96 18.53 12.44
C ALA A 52 2.76 17.22 12.47
N GLY A 53 3.74 17.08 11.58
CA GLY A 53 4.58 15.88 11.48
C GLY A 53 5.40 15.84 10.21
N TYR A 54 6.14 14.75 10.02
CA TYR A 54 6.91 14.47 8.81
C TYR A 54 6.64 13.03 8.34
N ASP A 55 6.88 12.73 7.07
CA ASP A 55 6.78 11.37 6.52
C ASP A 55 8.12 10.61 6.56
N LEU A 56 8.11 9.35 6.10
CA LEU A 56 9.30 8.50 5.96
C LEU A 56 10.32 9.02 4.92
N LYS A 57 9.91 9.98 4.08
CA LYS A 57 10.75 10.61 3.05
C LYS A 57 11.34 11.95 3.51
N GLY A 58 10.99 12.43 4.71
CA GLY A 58 11.43 13.69 5.28
C GLY A 58 10.60 14.91 4.89
N ASN A 59 9.49 14.74 4.16
CA ASN A 59 8.56 15.82 3.85
C ASN A 59 7.90 16.31 5.13
N THR A 60 7.65 17.62 5.23
CA THR A 60 7.10 18.23 6.44
C THR A 60 5.67 18.71 6.23
N TYR A 61 4.84 18.54 7.24
CA TYR A 61 3.43 18.87 7.20
C TYR A 61 3.11 19.90 8.27
N TRP A 62 2.33 20.90 7.87
CA TRP A 62 2.06 22.09 8.66
C TRP A 62 0.58 22.40 8.62
N GLU A 63 0.07 22.84 9.76
CA GLU A 63 -1.26 23.45 9.86
C GLU A 63 -1.13 24.93 10.19
N PHE A 64 -2.01 25.77 9.66
CA PHE A 64 -2.00 27.20 9.97
C PHE A 64 -3.38 27.84 9.95
N PHE A 65 -3.53 28.90 10.73
CA PHE A 65 -4.77 29.68 10.81
C PHE A 65 -4.62 30.96 9.97
N PRO A 66 -5.35 31.09 8.85
CA PRO A 66 -5.15 32.18 7.89
C PRO A 66 -5.48 33.56 8.45
N GLN A 67 -6.52 33.67 9.29
CA GLN A 67 -6.95 34.96 9.87
C GLN A 67 -6.56 35.13 11.35
N GLY A 68 -5.75 34.23 11.92
CA GLY A 68 -5.43 34.25 13.36
C GLY A 68 -6.61 33.90 14.28
N THR A 69 -7.84 33.83 13.75
CA THR A 69 -9.02 33.36 14.46
C THR A 69 -9.02 31.84 14.56
N THR A 70 -9.13 31.32 15.79
CA THR A 70 -9.21 29.88 16.09
C THR A 70 -10.53 29.24 15.65
N ASN A 71 -11.54 30.06 15.30
CA ASN A 71 -12.89 29.62 14.96
C ASN A 71 -13.01 29.08 13.52
N ILE A 72 -11.98 29.27 12.69
CA ILE A 72 -11.95 28.80 11.30
C ILE A 72 -11.14 27.51 11.25
N LYS A 73 -11.56 26.56 10.39
CA LYS A 73 -10.81 25.32 10.14
C LYS A 73 -9.36 25.65 9.75
N PRO A 74 -8.36 25.05 10.41
CA PRO A 74 -6.96 25.30 10.07
C PRO A 74 -6.66 24.82 8.65
N ARG A 75 -5.92 25.60 7.88
CA ARG A 75 -5.43 25.14 6.57
C ARG A 75 -4.25 24.21 6.75
N ARG A 76 -4.13 23.21 5.88
CA ARG A 76 -3.07 22.20 5.90
C ARG A 76 -2.22 22.33 4.65
N ILE A 77 -0.90 22.36 4.82
CA ILE A 77 0.08 22.41 3.73
C ILE A 77 1.22 21.45 4.00
N TRP A 78 1.90 21.03 2.94
CA TRP A 78 3.09 20.21 3.02
C TRP A 78 4.24 20.91 2.30
N HIS A 79 5.46 20.65 2.76
CA HIS A 79 6.69 21.13 2.13
C HIS A 79 7.58 19.94 1.81
N PRO A 80 8.07 19.82 0.55
CA PRO A 80 8.97 18.75 0.17
C PRO A 80 10.32 18.88 0.86
N TYR A 81 10.93 17.73 1.19
CA TYR A 81 12.27 17.72 1.78
C TYR A 81 13.35 18.23 0.82
N ARG A 82 13.20 17.93 -0.48
CA ARG A 82 14.08 18.40 -1.56
C ARG A 82 13.30 19.37 -2.44
N SER A 83 13.90 20.52 -2.78
CA SER A 83 13.31 21.47 -3.72
C SER A 83 13.13 20.82 -5.09
N GLN A 84 11.94 20.94 -5.67
CA GLN A 84 11.62 20.38 -6.99
C GLN A 84 10.92 21.43 -7.86
N SER A 85 11.06 21.28 -9.17
CA SER A 85 10.57 22.21 -10.19
C SER A 85 9.04 22.32 -10.21
N PHE A 86 8.32 21.22 -9.96
CA PHE A 86 6.86 21.18 -9.95
C PHE A 86 6.31 20.45 -8.72
N LEU A 87 5.41 21.12 -8.00
CA LEU A 87 4.81 20.59 -6.76
C LEU A 87 3.68 19.59 -7.01
N PHE A 88 3.03 19.66 -8.18
CA PHE A 88 1.82 18.89 -8.50
C PHE A 88 2.11 17.40 -8.71
N ASP A 89 3.19 17.06 -9.40
CA ASP A 89 3.60 15.68 -9.72
C ASP A 89 3.92 14.82 -8.49
N TYR A 90 4.00 15.44 -7.31
CA TYR A 90 4.35 14.75 -6.08
C TYR A 90 3.15 14.29 -5.26
N TYR A 91 1.92 14.75 -5.57
CA TYR A 91 0.73 14.30 -4.84
C TYR A 91 0.55 12.78 -4.90
N ASP A 92 0.87 12.15 -6.03
CA ASP A 92 0.79 10.69 -6.21
C ASP A 92 1.87 9.93 -5.43
N LYS A 93 2.96 10.60 -5.06
CA LYS A 93 4.10 10.01 -4.32
C LYS A 93 3.95 10.16 -2.81
N LEU A 94 2.96 10.91 -2.33
CA LEU A 94 2.70 11.12 -0.92
C LEU A 94 2.01 9.88 -0.30
N PRO A 95 2.32 9.53 0.96
CA PRO A 95 1.60 8.49 1.66
C PRO A 95 0.10 8.81 1.76
N ILE A 96 -0.76 7.81 1.54
CA ILE A 96 -2.22 7.98 1.53
C ILE A 96 -2.74 8.56 2.84
N GLN A 97 -2.16 8.16 3.98
CA GLN A 97 -2.55 8.68 5.30
C GLN A 97 -2.33 10.20 5.40
N TRP A 98 -1.24 10.71 4.84
CA TRP A 98 -0.96 12.14 4.78
C TRP A 98 -1.86 12.85 3.76
N LEU A 99 -2.18 12.22 2.62
CA LEU A 99 -3.14 12.75 1.67
C LEU A 99 -4.54 12.89 2.28
N GLN A 100 -5.02 11.91 3.04
CA GLN A 100 -6.29 11.98 3.77
C GLN A 100 -6.29 13.12 4.79
N TRP A 101 -5.17 13.33 5.49
CA TRP A 101 -5.02 14.46 6.39
C TRP A 101 -5.01 15.79 5.61
N LEU A 102 -4.27 15.91 4.51
CA LEU A 102 -4.28 17.12 3.67
C LEU A 102 -5.67 17.44 3.10
N ARG A 103 -6.45 16.42 2.75
CA ARG A 103 -7.82 16.51 2.20
C ARG A 103 -8.92 16.67 3.26
N TYR A 104 -8.55 16.85 4.53
CA TYR A 104 -9.50 16.98 5.65
C TYR A 104 -10.38 15.75 5.91
N SER A 105 -10.14 14.60 5.26
CA SER A 105 -10.85 13.35 5.54
C SER A 105 -10.48 12.79 6.92
N ARG A 106 -9.29 13.13 7.42
CA ARG A 106 -8.78 12.67 8.71
C ARG A 106 -8.52 13.85 9.65
N TRP A 107 -8.99 13.78 10.89
CA TRP A 107 -8.75 14.83 11.89
C TRP A 107 -7.31 14.84 12.43
N LYS A 108 -6.86 13.69 12.97
CA LYS A 108 -5.54 13.53 13.60
C LYS A 108 -4.46 13.28 12.55
N ALA A 109 -3.32 13.97 12.64
CA ALA A 109 -2.17 13.70 11.79
C ALA A 109 -1.66 12.26 11.97
N PRO A 110 -1.23 11.58 10.89
CA PRO A 110 -0.67 10.24 10.99
C PRO A 110 0.65 10.25 11.76
N THR A 111 0.94 9.14 12.44
CA THR A 111 2.20 8.99 13.20
C THR A 111 3.25 8.28 12.36
N VAL A 112 4.53 8.47 12.68
CA VAL A 112 5.62 7.79 11.97
C VAL A 112 5.50 6.27 12.05
N GLN A 113 5.13 5.75 13.22
CA GLN A 113 4.90 4.30 13.43
C GLN A 113 3.80 3.78 12.51
N GLU A 114 2.70 4.50 12.41
CA GLU A 114 1.58 4.13 11.53
C GLU A 114 1.96 4.08 10.05
N LEU A 115 2.88 4.96 9.61
CA LEU A 115 3.40 4.94 8.23
C LEU A 115 4.28 3.71 8.00
N VAL A 116 5.12 3.36 8.97
CA VAL A 116 5.97 2.15 8.92
C VAL A 116 5.12 0.89 8.88
N ASP A 117 4.08 0.82 9.71
CA ASP A 117 3.18 -0.34 9.75
C ASP A 117 2.41 -0.52 8.45
N ASP A 118 2.03 0.58 7.79
CA ASP A 118 1.38 0.54 6.49
C ASP A 118 2.33 0.08 5.37
N GLU A 119 3.60 0.53 5.38
CA GLU A 119 4.61 0.02 4.44
C GLU A 119 4.80 -1.51 4.59
N LYS A 120 4.87 -2.01 5.83
CA LYS A 120 4.94 -3.45 6.13
C LYS A 120 3.68 -4.19 5.69
N ARG A 121 2.51 -3.59 5.88
CA ARG A 121 1.24 -4.14 5.40
C ARG A 121 1.23 -4.26 3.87
N LEU A 122 1.68 -3.23 3.16
CA LEU A 122 1.77 -3.23 1.69
C LEU A 122 2.74 -4.29 1.18
N GLN A 123 3.90 -4.45 1.81
CA GLN A 123 4.86 -5.52 1.47
C GLN A 123 4.25 -6.92 1.64
N ARG A 124 3.51 -7.16 2.74
CA ARG A 124 2.78 -8.42 2.94
C ARG A 124 1.71 -8.64 1.88
N LEU A 125 0.92 -7.60 1.60
CA LEU A 125 -0.14 -7.65 0.61
C LEU A 125 0.39 -7.97 -0.78
N GLN A 126 1.53 -7.37 -1.19
CA GLN A 126 2.16 -7.67 -2.47
C GLN A 126 2.52 -9.15 -2.62
N LYS A 127 3.06 -9.77 -1.56
CA LYS A 127 3.36 -11.21 -1.55
C LYS A 127 2.08 -12.04 -1.71
N LEU A 128 1.02 -11.69 -0.98
CA LEU A 128 -0.27 -12.38 -1.06
C LEU A 128 -0.92 -12.25 -2.44
N VAL A 129 -0.88 -11.05 -3.04
CA VAL A 129 -1.38 -10.80 -4.40
C VAL A 129 -0.62 -11.64 -5.42
N LYS A 130 0.71 -11.74 -5.29
CA LYS A 130 1.53 -12.57 -6.17
C LYS A 130 1.11 -14.05 -6.09
N LEU A 131 1.03 -14.61 -4.88
CA LEU A 131 0.59 -16.01 -4.68
C LEU A 131 -0.81 -16.24 -5.24
N LYS A 132 -1.72 -15.28 -5.06
CA LYS A 132 -3.08 -15.41 -5.59
C LYS A 132 -3.11 -15.35 -7.12
N GLY A 133 -2.26 -14.52 -7.72
CA GLY A 133 -2.09 -14.46 -9.18
C GLY A 133 -1.64 -15.80 -9.74
N GLU A 134 -0.62 -16.41 -9.14
CA GLU A 134 -0.11 -17.75 -9.52
C GLU A 134 -1.21 -18.83 -9.40
N GLU A 135 -2.00 -18.82 -8.32
CA GLU A 135 -3.13 -19.74 -8.14
C GLU A 135 -4.20 -19.56 -9.23
N LEU A 136 -4.52 -18.31 -9.58
CA LEU A 136 -5.50 -17.98 -10.62
C LEU A 136 -5.02 -18.42 -12.01
N GLU A 137 -3.74 -18.20 -12.33
CA GLU A 137 -3.12 -18.64 -13.58
C GLU A 137 -3.13 -20.17 -13.69
N TYR A 138 -2.78 -20.87 -12.62
CA TYR A 138 -2.84 -22.33 -12.57
C TYR A 138 -4.26 -22.83 -12.84
N LYS A 139 -5.26 -22.31 -12.13
CA LYS A 139 -6.67 -22.69 -12.33
C LYS A 139 -7.14 -22.43 -13.76
N LYS A 140 -6.73 -21.32 -14.36
CA LYS A 140 -7.03 -21.01 -15.76
C LYS A 140 -6.42 -22.04 -16.70
N SER A 141 -5.14 -22.39 -16.51
CA SER A 141 -4.47 -23.40 -17.34
C SER A 141 -5.10 -24.79 -17.23
N VAL A 142 -5.56 -25.18 -16.03
CA VAL A 142 -6.27 -26.44 -15.81
C VAL A 142 -7.60 -26.44 -16.56
N ALA A 143 -8.40 -25.36 -16.45
CA ALA A 143 -9.65 -25.23 -17.17
C ALA A 143 -9.43 -25.25 -18.70
N ASP A 144 -8.41 -24.55 -19.20
CA ASP A 144 -8.07 -24.54 -20.62
C ASP A 144 -7.68 -25.96 -21.10
N ASN A 145 -6.89 -26.69 -20.32
CA ASN A 145 -6.54 -28.08 -20.61
C ASN A 145 -7.77 -29.01 -20.61
N GLU A 146 -8.68 -28.85 -19.66
CA GLU A 146 -9.93 -29.63 -19.60
C GLU A 146 -10.81 -29.38 -20.84
N ILE A 147 -10.93 -28.11 -21.27
CA ILE A 147 -11.65 -27.74 -22.49
C ILE A 147 -11.04 -28.44 -23.71
N VAL A 148 -9.71 -28.40 -23.83
CA VAL A 148 -8.97 -29.05 -24.92
C VAL A 148 -9.20 -30.57 -24.90
N GLN A 149 -9.12 -31.22 -23.73
CA GLN A 149 -9.37 -32.66 -23.61
C GLN A 149 -10.80 -33.05 -23.98
N ASN A 150 -11.80 -32.27 -23.55
CA ASN A 150 -13.19 -32.51 -23.91
C ASN A 150 -13.42 -32.31 -25.41
N MET A 151 -12.80 -31.30 -26.03
CA MET A 151 -12.84 -31.09 -27.47
C MET A 151 -12.27 -32.30 -28.25
N TYR A 152 -11.12 -32.84 -27.84
CA TYR A 152 -10.56 -34.04 -28.48
C TYR A 152 -11.46 -35.26 -28.38
N LYS A 153 -12.11 -35.47 -27.23
CA LYS A 153 -13.07 -36.57 -27.04
C LYS A 153 -14.28 -36.46 -27.98
N GLU A 154 -14.81 -35.25 -28.17
CA GLU A 154 -15.92 -35.01 -29.11
C GLU A 154 -15.52 -35.26 -30.57
N LEU A 155 -14.31 -34.84 -30.98
CA LEU A 155 -13.80 -35.13 -32.34
C LEU A 155 -13.66 -36.63 -32.60
N GLN A 156 -13.12 -37.38 -31.64
CA GLN A 156 -13.03 -38.84 -31.76
C GLN A 156 -14.41 -39.50 -31.89
N LYS A 157 -15.38 -39.04 -31.09
CA LYS A 157 -16.76 -39.52 -31.15
C LYS A 157 -17.40 -39.26 -32.51
N GLN A 158 -17.18 -38.08 -33.10
CA GLN A 158 -17.66 -37.76 -34.45
C GLN A 158 -17.04 -38.67 -35.52
N GLY A 159 -15.72 -38.89 -35.50
CA GLY A 159 -15.05 -39.77 -36.45
C GLY A 159 -15.57 -41.22 -36.41
N HIS A 160 -15.84 -41.76 -35.22
CA HIS A 160 -16.45 -43.09 -35.08
C HIS A 160 -17.89 -43.16 -35.61
N ILE A 161 -18.66 -42.07 -35.48
CA ILE A 161 -20.03 -41.99 -36.01
C ILE A 161 -20.00 -41.94 -37.54
N GLU A 162 -19.06 -41.22 -38.14
CA GLU A 162 -18.89 -41.10 -39.58
C GLU A 162 -18.46 -42.43 -40.21
N SER A 163 -17.45 -43.11 -39.65
CA SER A 163 -16.99 -44.40 -40.17
C SER A 163 -18.08 -45.47 -40.14
N GLY A 164 -18.88 -45.55 -39.07
CA GLY A 164 -19.98 -46.52 -38.97
C GLY A 164 -21.14 -46.25 -39.93
N LYS A 165 -21.24 -45.02 -40.47
CA LYS A 165 -22.28 -44.62 -41.44
C LYS A 165 -21.91 -45.03 -42.86
N ASP A 166 -20.63 -45.00 -43.21
CA ASP A 166 -20.13 -45.40 -44.52
C ASP A 166 -20.19 -46.92 -44.72
N ASP A 167 -19.97 -47.70 -43.65
CA ASP A 167 -20.12 -49.15 -43.68
C ASP A 167 -21.59 -49.59 -43.90
N SER A 168 -22.55 -48.81 -43.38
CA SER A 168 -23.99 -49.09 -43.50
C SER A 168 -24.61 -48.76 -44.86
N LYS A 169 -23.92 -47.98 -45.71
CA LYS A 169 -24.38 -47.63 -47.07
C LYS A 169 -23.88 -48.58 -48.16
N THR A 170 -22.97 -49.49 -47.81
CA THR A 170 -22.31 -50.40 -48.78
C THR A 170 -22.96 -51.80 -48.79
N GLN A 171 -23.98 -52.05 -47.96
CA GLN A 171 -24.89 -53.20 -48.02
C GLN A 171 -26.24 -52.79 -48.61
#